data_AF-A0A7S0XFV7-F1
#
_entry.id   AF-A0A7S0XFV7-F1
#
_cell.length_a   1.000
_cell.length_b   1.000
_cell.length_c   1.000
_cell.angle_alpha   90.00
_cell.angle_beta   90.00
_cell.angle_gamma   90.00
#
_symmetry.space_group_name_H-M   'P 1'
#
loop_
_entity.id
_entity.type
_entity.pdbx_description
1 polymer ?
#
loop_
_entity_poly.entity_id
_entity_poly.type
_entity_poly.pdbx_seq_one_letter_code
_entity_poly.pdbx_strand_id
1 'polypeptide(L)'
;MAPPRRKIIIDTDPGVDDSWAILLALRSPEVEVVGLTTLFGNVRTTMATQNALYLLEVFGRADIPVVEGSLTTLTGGAKERIADFVHGDDGLGNTNQPPPVGKAVHGQTAAEFIVAKANEFPGEITVVALASATNVTLALRLGPPPRPGLA
;
A
#
# COMPACT_ATOMS: atom_id res chain seq x y z
N MET A 1 30.33 -4.50 -5.85
CA MET A 1 29.25 -4.13 -4.91
C MET A 1 27.98 -4.01 -5.72
N ALA A 2 26.87 -4.63 -5.30
CA ALA A 2 25.58 -4.41 -5.97
C ALA A 2 25.14 -2.94 -5.75
N PRO A 3 24.47 -2.30 -6.72
CA PRO A 3 23.94 -0.96 -6.52
C PRO A 3 22.96 -0.93 -5.34
N PRO A 4 22.83 0.22 -4.63
CA PRO A 4 21.89 0.34 -3.53
C PRO A 4 20.45 0.07 -4.02
N ARG A 5 19.67 -0.63 -3.19
CA ARG A 5 18.28 -0.96 -3.50
C ARG A 5 17.42 0.31 -3.46
N ARG A 6 16.51 0.44 -4.44
CA ARG A 6 15.52 1.52 -4.46
C ARG A 6 14.45 1.24 -3.41
N LYS A 7 14.25 2.15 -2.47
CA LYS A 7 13.21 2.04 -1.44
C LYS A 7 11.86 2.36 -2.05
N ILE A 8 10.91 1.44 -1.92
CA ILE A 8 9.57 1.61 -2.48
C ILE A 8 8.47 1.43 -1.44
N ILE A 9 7.45 2.25 -1.55
CA ILE A 9 6.13 2.02 -0.93
C ILE A 9 5.20 1.56 -2.04
N ILE A 10 4.45 0.48 -1.81
CA ILE A 10 3.45 -0.01 -2.76
C ILE A 10 2.08 0.44 -2.26
N ASP A 11 1.40 1.31 -3.02
CA ASP A 11 0.04 1.78 -2.73
C ASP A 11 -0.95 0.99 -3.60
N THR A 12 -1.70 0.07 -3.01
CA THR A 12 -2.33 -1.06 -3.70
C THR A 12 -3.71 -1.39 -3.14
N ASP A 13 -4.51 -2.11 -3.91
CA ASP A 13 -5.84 -2.59 -3.57
C ASP A 13 -5.92 -4.09 -3.86
N PRO A 14 -5.15 -4.96 -3.14
CA PRO A 14 -4.69 -6.25 -3.66
C PRO A 14 -5.77 -7.08 -4.37
N GLY A 15 -5.70 -7.00 -5.70
CA GLY A 15 -6.29 -7.92 -6.64
C GLY A 15 -5.31 -9.01 -7.05
N VAL A 16 -5.75 -9.86 -7.97
CA VAL A 16 -4.94 -10.93 -8.60
C VAL A 16 -3.64 -10.38 -9.20
N ASP A 17 -3.68 -9.27 -9.92
CA ASP A 17 -2.52 -8.64 -10.56
C ASP A 17 -1.63 -7.89 -9.57
N ASP A 18 -2.19 -7.15 -8.61
CA ASP A 18 -1.43 -6.56 -7.49
C ASP A 18 -0.64 -7.62 -6.72
N SER A 19 -1.23 -8.79 -6.49
CA SER A 19 -0.59 -9.90 -5.79
C SER A 19 0.71 -10.32 -6.49
N TRP A 20 0.70 -10.37 -7.82
CA TRP A 20 1.89 -10.63 -8.63
C TRP A 20 2.89 -9.48 -8.58
N ALA A 21 2.43 -8.22 -8.61
CA ALA A 21 3.29 -7.04 -8.51
C ALA A 21 4.02 -7.00 -7.16
N ILE A 22 3.32 -7.29 -6.06
CA ILE A 22 3.88 -7.39 -4.71
C ILE A 22 4.92 -8.51 -4.67
N LEU A 23 4.58 -9.72 -5.14
CA LEU A 23 5.53 -10.84 -5.17
C LEU A 23 6.77 -10.52 -5.99
N LEU A 24 6.61 -9.92 -7.16
CA LEU A 24 7.70 -9.51 -8.03
C LEU A 24 8.63 -8.51 -7.33
N ALA A 25 8.05 -7.49 -6.68
CA ALA A 25 8.81 -6.50 -5.92
C ALA A 25 9.58 -7.15 -4.76
N LEU A 26 8.94 -8.03 -3.99
CA LEU A 26 9.57 -8.74 -2.87
C LEU A 26 10.73 -9.65 -3.30
N ARG A 27 10.70 -10.17 -4.54
CA ARG A 27 11.74 -11.04 -5.09
C ARG A 27 12.79 -10.30 -5.90
N SER A 28 12.57 -9.03 -6.23
CA SER A 28 13.52 -8.24 -7.01
C SER A 28 14.70 -7.78 -6.14
N PRO A 29 15.95 -8.06 -6.53
CA PRO A 29 17.13 -7.65 -5.76
C PRO A 29 17.41 -6.14 -5.87
N GLU A 30 16.74 -5.43 -6.78
CA GLU A 30 16.93 -4.01 -7.07
C GLU A 30 16.10 -3.08 -6.18
N VAL A 31 15.08 -3.62 -5.50
CA VAL A 31 14.14 -2.84 -4.70
C VAL A 31 14.09 -3.33 -3.26
N GLU A 32 13.74 -2.41 -2.38
CA GLU A 32 13.47 -2.65 -0.97
C GLU A 32 12.06 -2.14 -0.68
N VAL A 33 11.11 -3.07 -0.47
CA VAL A 33 9.75 -2.71 -0.09
C VAL A 33 9.76 -2.30 1.39
N VAL A 34 9.53 -1.01 1.65
CA VAL A 34 9.57 -0.42 3.01
C VAL A 34 8.18 -0.30 3.65
N GLY A 35 7.13 -0.60 2.90
CA GLY A 35 5.75 -0.63 3.38
C GLY A 35 4.74 -0.81 2.26
N LEU A 36 3.55 -1.30 2.63
CA LEU A 36 2.37 -1.30 1.78
C LEU A 36 1.34 -0.31 2.37
N THR A 37 0.72 0.46 1.50
CA THR A 37 -0.48 1.24 1.83
C THR A 37 -1.64 0.68 1.03
N THR A 38 -2.81 0.56 1.66
CA THR A 38 -3.97 -0.08 1.03
C THR A 38 -5.14 0.86 0.84
N LEU A 39 -5.89 0.70 -0.24
CA LEU A 39 -7.14 1.41 -0.48
C LEU A 39 -8.07 0.64 -1.40
N PHE A 40 -9.19 1.26 -1.77
CA PHE A 40 -10.22 0.65 -2.59
C PHE A 40 -9.86 0.61 -4.08
N GLY A 41 -10.50 -0.32 -4.78
CA GLY A 41 -10.57 -0.41 -6.24
C GLY A 41 -11.07 -1.79 -6.65
N ASN A 42 -10.17 -2.77 -6.74
CA ASN A 42 -10.46 -4.18 -6.97
C ASN A 42 -11.34 -4.76 -5.86
N VAL A 43 -11.05 -4.37 -4.62
CA VAL A 43 -11.85 -4.69 -3.42
C VAL A 43 -12.05 -3.44 -2.55
N ARG A 44 -12.84 -3.58 -1.47
CA ARG A 44 -12.97 -2.53 -0.45
C ARG A 44 -11.68 -2.42 0.36
N THR A 45 -11.34 -1.22 0.83
CA THR A 45 -10.08 -0.92 1.53
C THR A 45 -9.76 -1.89 2.67
N THR A 46 -10.72 -2.25 3.52
CA THR A 46 -10.46 -3.19 4.63
C THR A 46 -10.13 -4.60 4.15
N MET A 47 -10.75 -5.06 3.07
CA MET A 47 -10.38 -6.34 2.44
C MET A 47 -9.02 -6.23 1.76
N ALA A 48 -8.72 -5.12 1.09
CA ALA A 48 -7.39 -4.86 0.53
C ALA A 48 -6.30 -4.94 1.61
N THR A 49 -6.55 -4.36 2.79
CA THR A 49 -5.65 -4.45 3.96
C THR A 49 -5.46 -5.89 4.42
N GLN A 50 -6.54 -6.68 4.53
CA GLN A 50 -6.46 -8.09 4.91
C GLN A 50 -5.69 -8.91 3.88
N ASN A 51 -5.94 -8.69 2.59
CA ASN A 51 -5.25 -9.36 1.50
C ASN A 51 -3.76 -9.01 1.49
N ALA A 52 -3.38 -7.74 1.67
CA ALA A 52 -1.98 -7.31 1.77
C ALA A 52 -1.25 -8.02 2.92
N LEU A 53 -1.87 -8.07 4.10
CA LEU A 53 -1.30 -8.78 5.27
C LEU A 53 -1.13 -10.27 4.99
N TYR A 54 -2.17 -10.92 4.44
CA TYR A 54 -2.13 -12.34 4.08
C TYR A 54 -1.03 -12.64 3.06
N LEU A 55 -0.92 -11.83 2.01
CA LEU A 55 0.11 -11.98 0.98
C LEU A 55 1.51 -11.86 1.58
N LEU A 56 1.75 -10.87 2.46
CA LEU A 56 3.04 -10.72 3.13
C LEU A 56 3.38 -11.92 4.04
N GLU A 57 2.41 -12.51 4.73
CA GLU A 57 2.59 -13.74 5.50
C GLU A 57 3.01 -14.90 4.60
N VAL A 58 2.24 -15.15 3.53
CA VAL A 58 2.51 -16.23 2.56
C VAL A 58 3.85 -16.05 1.88
N PHE A 59 4.24 -14.82 1.57
CA PHE A 59 5.51 -14.51 0.92
C PHE A 59 6.70 -14.45 1.90
N GLY A 60 6.46 -14.68 3.20
CA GLY A 60 7.50 -14.72 4.23
C GLY A 60 8.09 -13.35 4.55
N ARG A 61 7.30 -12.29 4.42
CA ARG A 61 7.67 -10.87 4.62
C ARG A 61 6.70 -10.11 5.52
N ALA A 62 6.15 -10.80 6.52
CA ALA A 62 5.28 -10.21 7.54
C ALA A 62 5.97 -9.12 8.40
N ASP A 63 7.28 -8.91 8.23
CA ASP A 63 8.04 -7.78 8.80
C ASP A 63 7.68 -6.43 8.17
N ILE A 64 7.13 -6.41 6.95
CA ILE A 64 6.82 -5.18 6.24
C ILE A 64 5.51 -4.58 6.79
N PRO A 65 5.49 -3.27 7.14
CA PRO A 65 4.28 -2.63 7.64
C PRO A 65 3.22 -2.48 6.54
N VAL A 66 1.97 -2.77 6.89
CA VAL A 66 0.78 -2.46 6.09
C VAL A 66 0.01 -1.35 6.78
N VAL A 67 -0.35 -0.29 6.07
CA VAL A 67 -1.14 0.83 6.59
C VAL A 67 -2.44 0.97 5.81
N GLU A 68 -3.56 0.89 6.52
CA GLU A 68 -4.87 1.10 5.91
C GLU A 68 -5.04 2.56 5.49
N GLY A 69 -5.42 2.76 4.24
CA GLY A 69 -5.62 4.08 3.65
C GLY A 69 -7.09 4.50 3.61
N SER A 70 -7.41 5.36 2.64
CA SER A 70 -8.74 5.97 2.57
C SER A 70 -9.83 4.94 2.30
N LEU A 71 -10.93 5.02 3.05
CA LEU A 71 -12.17 4.26 2.81
C LEU A 71 -13.07 4.92 1.75
N THR A 72 -12.79 6.18 1.39
CA THR A 72 -13.63 7.00 0.51
C THR A 72 -12.81 7.72 -0.55
N THR A 73 -13.46 8.13 -1.64
CA THR A 73 -12.82 8.97 -2.66
C THR A 73 -12.38 10.32 -2.09
N LEU A 74 -11.57 11.06 -2.84
CA LEU A 74 -11.17 12.43 -2.49
C LEU A 74 -12.34 13.39 -2.24
N THR A 75 -13.53 13.09 -2.76
CA THR A 75 -14.76 13.88 -2.57
C THR A 75 -15.68 13.30 -1.50
N GLY A 76 -15.25 12.28 -0.76
CA GLY A 76 -16.00 11.66 0.34
C GLY A 76 -17.02 10.61 -0.11
N GLY A 77 -17.02 10.20 -1.38
CA GLY A 77 -17.91 9.15 -1.87
C GLY A 77 -17.47 7.78 -1.37
N ALA A 78 -18.42 6.99 -0.87
CA ALA A 78 -18.19 5.58 -0.57
C ALA A 78 -17.89 4.80 -1.86
N LYS A 79 -16.91 3.90 -1.79
CA LYS A 79 -16.53 3.04 -2.92
C LYS A 79 -17.15 1.65 -2.75
N GLU A 80 -18.46 1.62 -2.99
CA GLU A 80 -19.25 0.38 -2.92
C GLU A 80 -19.15 -0.48 -4.17
N ARG A 81 -18.78 0.10 -5.32
CA ARG A 81 -18.54 -0.65 -6.56
C ARG A 81 -17.07 -1.07 -6.61
N ILE A 82 -16.87 -2.38 -6.59
CA ILE A 82 -15.57 -3.05 -6.69
C ILE A 82 -15.52 -3.94 -7.94
N ALA A 83 -14.36 -4.45 -8.31
CA ALA A 83 -14.17 -5.30 -9.50
C ALA A 83 -14.21 -6.80 -9.14
N ASP A 84 -15.21 -7.20 -8.36
CA ASP A 84 -15.43 -8.58 -7.89
C ASP A 84 -15.58 -9.59 -9.04
N PHE A 85 -16.20 -9.20 -10.15
CA PHE A 85 -16.31 -10.04 -11.35
C PHE A 85 -14.95 -10.37 -12.02
N VAL A 86 -13.89 -9.62 -11.69
CA VAL A 86 -12.52 -9.86 -12.18
C VAL A 86 -11.68 -10.58 -11.14
N HIS A 87 -11.73 -10.12 -9.89
CA HIS A 87 -10.81 -10.54 -8.83
C HIS A 87 -11.43 -11.50 -7.81
N GLY A 88 -12.69 -11.88 -7.99
CA GLY A 88 -13.43 -12.71 -7.04
C GLY A 88 -13.98 -11.89 -5.86
N ASP A 89 -14.85 -12.55 -5.08
CA ASP A 89 -15.50 -11.96 -3.91
C ASP A 89 -14.49 -11.65 -2.79
N ASP A 90 -13.36 -12.37 -2.79
CA ASP A 90 -12.25 -12.21 -1.84
C ASP A 90 -11.09 -11.34 -2.38
N GLY A 91 -11.17 -10.87 -3.63
CA GLY A 91 -10.11 -10.12 -4.31
C GLY A 91 -8.91 -10.94 -4.78
N LEU A 92 -8.80 -12.22 -4.42
CA LEU A 92 -7.66 -13.09 -4.73
C LEU A 92 -8.05 -14.27 -5.64
N GLY A 93 -9.15 -14.15 -6.36
CA GLY A 93 -9.62 -15.17 -7.30
C GLY A 93 -10.43 -16.29 -6.64
N ASN A 94 -11.13 -15.99 -5.54
CA ASN A 94 -11.92 -16.95 -4.77
C ASN A 94 -11.07 -18.12 -4.23
N THR A 95 -9.85 -17.81 -3.79
CA THR A 95 -8.95 -18.79 -3.19
C THR A 95 -9.39 -19.22 -1.79
N ASN A 96 -10.34 -18.52 -1.17
CA ASN A 96 -10.90 -18.83 0.15
C ASN A 96 -9.82 -18.95 1.24
N GLN A 97 -8.88 -18.01 1.22
CA GLN A 97 -7.78 -17.91 2.16
C GLN A 97 -8.29 -17.68 3.60
N PRO A 98 -7.57 -18.20 4.61
CA PRO A 98 -7.84 -17.84 5.99
C PRO A 98 -7.54 -16.34 6.21
N PRO A 99 -8.17 -15.70 7.20
CA PRO A 99 -7.80 -14.35 7.61
C PRO A 99 -6.32 -14.27 8.03
N PRO A 100 -5.63 -13.15 7.76
CA PRO A 100 -4.25 -12.96 8.21
C PRO A 100 -4.16 -12.91 9.74
N VAL A 101 -3.01 -13.30 10.28
CA VAL A 101 -2.69 -13.21 11.71
C VAL A 101 -2.17 -11.80 12.07
N GLY A 102 -1.45 -11.19 11.14
CA GLY A 102 -0.87 -9.86 11.23
C GLY A 102 -1.91 -8.76 11.36
N LYS A 103 -1.44 -7.58 11.77
CA LYS A 103 -2.27 -6.41 11.96
C LYS A 103 -1.69 -5.24 11.19
N ALA A 104 -2.58 -4.45 10.61
CA ALA A 104 -2.19 -3.16 10.04
C ALA A 104 -1.64 -2.24 11.14
N VAL A 105 -0.76 -1.34 10.75
CA VAL A 105 -0.30 -0.27 11.62
C VAL A 105 -1.49 0.65 11.91
N HIS A 106 -1.70 0.94 13.20
CA HIS A 106 -2.73 1.86 13.66
C HIS A 106 -2.13 3.19 14.12
N GLY A 107 -2.96 4.23 14.20
CA GLY A 107 -2.55 5.54 14.72
C GLY A 107 -1.90 6.48 13.68
N GLN A 108 -1.84 6.06 12.42
CA GLN A 108 -1.45 6.89 11.29
C GLN A 108 -2.24 6.48 10.04
N THR A 109 -2.53 7.44 9.17
CA THR A 109 -3.12 7.21 7.85
C THR A 109 -2.05 6.78 6.84
N ALA A 110 -2.46 6.13 5.75
CA ALA A 110 -1.55 5.84 4.64
C ALA A 110 -0.84 7.09 4.09
N ALA A 111 -1.55 8.23 4.04
CA ALA A 111 -0.98 9.51 3.61
C ALA A 111 0.13 10.00 4.55
N GLU A 112 -0.10 9.94 5.86
CA GLU A 112 0.91 10.29 6.87
C GLU A 112 2.10 9.32 6.82
N PHE A 113 1.86 8.02 6.60
CA PHE A 113 2.92 7.03 6.44
C PHE A 113 3.82 7.33 5.23
N ILE A 114 3.23 7.67 4.07
CA ILE A 114 3.98 8.07 2.87
C ILE A 114 4.85 9.29 3.17
N VAL A 115 4.28 10.32 3.80
CA VAL A 115 5.02 11.55 4.17
C VAL A 115 6.13 11.24 5.18
N ALA A 116 5.84 10.43 6.20
CA ALA A 116 6.82 10.04 7.22
C ALA A 116 8.01 9.32 6.60
N LYS A 117 7.79 8.34 5.71
CA LYS A 117 8.86 7.63 5.01
C LYS A 117 9.63 8.53 4.05
N ALA A 118 8.95 9.44 3.34
CA ALA A 118 9.61 10.41 2.47
C ALA A 118 10.51 11.37 3.26
N ASN A 119 10.14 11.71 4.50
CA ASN A 119 10.95 12.53 5.40
C ASN A 119 12.11 11.74 6.03
N GLU A 120 11.88 10.47 6.35
CA GLU A 120 12.91 9.56 6.88
C GLU A 120 14.01 9.31 5.84
N PHE A 121 13.65 9.23 4.56
CA PHE A 121 14.59 9.01 3.45
C PHE A 121 14.40 10.04 2.31
N PRO A 122 14.84 11.30 2.50
CA PRO A 122 14.61 12.37 1.53
C PRO A 122 15.21 12.06 0.15
N GLY A 123 14.34 12.01 -0.87
CA GLY A 123 14.75 11.76 -2.26
C GLY A 123 15.02 10.28 -2.60
N GLU A 124 14.80 9.35 -1.66
CA GLU A 124 15.04 7.92 -1.88
C GLU A 124 13.75 7.10 -2.05
N ILE A 125 12.64 7.56 -1.48
CA ILE A 125 11.35 6.85 -1.56
C ILE A 125 10.72 7.01 -2.95
N THR A 126 10.41 5.88 -3.59
CA THR A 126 9.52 5.81 -4.75
C THR A 126 8.17 5.23 -4.33
N VAL A 127 7.07 5.95 -4.59
CA VAL A 127 5.72 5.40 -4.38
C VAL A 127 5.26 4.74 -5.67
N VAL A 128 4.98 3.44 -5.61
CA VAL A 128 4.40 2.66 -6.71
C VAL A 128 2.90 2.59 -6.48
N ALA A 129 2.15 3.46 -7.16
CA ALA A 129 0.69 3.50 -7.07
C ALA A 129 0.06 2.52 -8.06
N LEU A 130 -0.47 1.41 -7.54
CA LEU A 130 -1.18 0.36 -8.28
C LEU A 130 -2.71 0.55 -8.22
N ALA A 131 -3.19 1.27 -7.20
CA ALA A 131 -4.61 1.53 -6.96
C ALA A 131 -5.05 2.96 -7.34
N SER A 132 -6.24 3.36 -6.86
CA SER A 132 -6.65 4.77 -6.87
C SER A 132 -5.57 5.68 -6.26
N ALA A 133 -5.25 6.81 -6.91
CA ALA A 133 -4.27 7.78 -6.39
C ALA A 133 -4.74 8.58 -5.15
N THR A 134 -5.74 8.11 -4.41
CA THR A 134 -6.34 8.85 -3.28
C THR A 134 -5.34 9.04 -2.14
N ASN A 135 -4.66 7.99 -1.70
CA ASN A 135 -3.64 8.07 -0.63
C ASN A 135 -2.48 9.00 -1.05
N VAL A 136 -1.97 8.85 -2.27
CA VAL A 136 -0.92 9.69 -2.83
C VAL A 136 -1.34 11.16 -2.90
N THR A 137 -2.56 11.43 -3.34
CA THR A 137 -3.08 12.80 -3.41
C THR A 137 -3.23 13.42 -2.02
N LEU A 138 -3.68 12.64 -1.03
CA LEU A 138 -3.76 13.10 0.36
C LEU A 138 -2.37 13.37 0.94
N ALA A 139 -1.38 12.53 0.65
CA ALA A 139 0.01 12.76 1.05
C ALA A 139 0.57 14.07 0.47
N LEU A 140 0.30 14.34 -0.81
CA LEU A 140 0.69 15.61 -1.45
C LEU A 140 0.00 16.83 -0.82
N ARG A 141 -1.23 16.69 -0.32
CA ARG A 141 -1.97 17.77 0.37
C ARG A 141 -1.43 18.05 1.77
N LEU A 142 -0.90 17.04 2.47
CA LEU A 142 -0.20 17.25 3.74
C LEU A 142 1.07 18.08 3.55
N GLY A 143 1.68 18.01 2.36
CA GLY A 143 2.88 18.76 1.99
C GLY A 143 4.14 18.20 2.68
N PRO A 144 5.34 18.62 2.23
CA PRO A 144 6.55 18.37 2.98
C PRO A 144 6.49 19.14 4.32
N PRO A 145 7.17 18.68 5.38
CA PRO A 145 7.34 19.48 6.58
C PRO A 145 8.03 20.82 6.21
N PRO A 146 7.75 21.91 6.92
CA PRO A 146 8.42 23.18 6.69
C PRO A 146 9.94 22.99 6.74
N ARG A 147 10.64 23.48 5.72
CA ARG A 147 12.12 23.45 5.72
C ARG A 147 12.62 24.38 6.82
N PRO A 148 13.50 23.93 7.73
CA PRO A 148 14.14 24.83 8.68
C PRO A 148 14.85 25.96 7.93
N GLY A 149 14.49 27.22 8.21
CA GLY A 149 15.18 28.41 7.69
C GLY A 149 14.55 29.14 6.51
N LEU A 150 13.35 28.79 6.08
CA LEU A 150 12.56 29.60 5.13
C LEU A 150 11.32 30.16 5.83
N ALA A 151 11.43 31.41 6.28
CA ALA A 151 10.33 32.29 6.65
C ALA A 151 10.07 33.28 5.51
#